data_AF-A0A2X2W0B7-F1
#
_entry.id   AF-A0A2X2W0B7-F1
#
_cell.length_a   1.000
_cell.length_b   1.000
_cell.length_c   1.000
_cell.angle_alpha   90.00
_cell.angle_beta   90.00
_cell.angle_gamma   90.00
#
_symmetry.space_group_name_H-M   'P 1'
#
loop_
_entity.id
_entity.type
_entity.pdbx_description
1 polymer ?
#
loop_
_entity_poly.entity_id
_entity_poly.type
_entity_poly.pdbx_seq_one_letter_code
_entity_poly.pdbx_strand_id
1 'polypeptide(L)' 'MAGVQGYRLFNVQLARKTEVSPSLLSLVFSGQEVAQMKCDSPDQRIKMLFPV' A
#
# COMPACT_ATOMS: atom_id res chain seq x y z
N MET A 1 -14.04 21.69 14.49
CA MET A 1 -14.05 20.78 13.32
C MET A 1 -12.88 19.83 13.47
N ALA A 2 -13.12 18.56 13.83
CA ALA A 2 -12.05 17.57 13.89
C ALA A 2 -11.55 17.36 12.45
N GLY A 3 -10.31 17.78 12.18
CA GLY A 3 -9.70 17.64 10.86
C GLY A 3 -9.76 16.17 10.46
N VAL A 4 -10.39 15.91 9.31
CA VAL A 4 -10.39 14.56 8.72
C VAL A 4 -8.93 14.16 8.57
N GLN A 5 -8.48 13.17 9.33
CA GLN A 5 -7.14 12.61 9.21
C GLN A 5 -7.11 11.80 7.90
N GLY A 6 -6.98 12.51 6.78
CA GLY A 6 -7.30 12.00 5.44
C GLY A 6 -6.38 10.87 4.97
N TYR A 7 -5.20 10.74 5.56
CA TYR A 7 -4.25 9.66 5.26
C TYR A 7 -3.52 9.23 6.52
N ARG A 8 -3.40 7.91 6.70
CA ARG A 8 -2.53 7.29 7.69
C ARG A 8 -1.34 6.68 6.97
N LEU A 9 -0.14 6.86 7.52
CA LEU A 9 1.06 6.22 7.02
C LEU A 9 1.14 4.79 7.54
N PHE A 10 1.60 3.89 6.66
CA PHE A 10 1.83 2.49 6.97
C PHE A 10 3.15 2.04 6.36
N ASN A 11 3.98 1.39 7.16
CA ASN A 11 5.15 0.69 6.65
C ASN A 11 4.72 -0.64 6.02
N VAL A 12 5.25 -0.94 4.84
CA VAL A 12 5.00 -2.19 4.13
C VAL A 12 6.32 -2.85 3.76
N GLN A 13 6.30 -4.17 3.70
CA GLN A 13 7.44 -5.01 3.31
C GLN A 13 7.10 -5.73 2.00
N LEU A 14 8.03 -5.76 1.06
CA LEU A 14 7.84 -6.51 -0.18
C LEU A 14 7.95 -8.02 0.12
N ALA A 15 6.84 -8.74 -0.02
CA ALA A 15 6.78 -10.18 0.21
C ALA A 15 7.07 -10.97 -1.07
N ARG A 16 6.55 -10.50 -2.21
CA ARG A 16 6.78 -11.13 -3.52
C ARG A 16 6.86 -10.09 -4.62
N LYS A 17 7.79 -10.31 -5.55
CA LYS A 17 7.89 -9.61 -6.83
C LYS A 17 7.78 -10.63 -7.95
N THR A 18 6.90 -10.39 -8.91
CA THR A 18 6.72 -11.22 -10.10
C THR A 18 6.71 -10.35 -11.33
N GLU A 19 7.55 -10.67 -12.31
CA GLU A 19 7.50 -10.04 -13.63
C GLU A 19 6.32 -10.63 -14.40
N VAL A 20 5.40 -9.77 -14.82
CA VAL A 20 4.21 -10.18 -15.59
C VAL A 20 4.47 -9.98 -17.08
N SER A 21 5.16 -8.88 -17.42
CA SER A 21 5.66 -8.58 -18.76
C SER A 21 6.90 -7.67 -18.64
N PRO A 22 7.62 -7.36 -19.73
CA PRO A 22 8.78 -6.48 -19.68
C PRO A 22 8.53 -5.09 -19.05
N SER A 23 7.27 -4.63 -19.03
CA SER A 23 6.89 -3.32 -18.50
C SER A 23 5.86 -3.40 -17.36
N LEU A 24 5.62 -4.59 -16.80
CA LEU A 24 4.63 -4.78 -15.73
C LEU A 24 5.13 -5.73 -14.64
N LEU A 25 5.04 -5.27 -13.40
CA LEU A 25 5.37 -6.04 -12.19
C LEU A 25 4.12 -6.24 -11.32
N SER A 26 3.96 -7.44 -10.79
CA SER A 26 3.08 -7.71 -9.65
C SER A 26 3.92 -7.69 -8.38
N LEU A 27 3.62 -6.75 -7.49
CA LEU A 27 4.26 -6.62 -6.18
C LEU A 27 3.24 -6.93 -5.09
N VAL A 28 3.54 -7.91 -4.25
CA VAL A 28 2.72 -8.26 -3.08
C VAL A 28 3.43 -7.75 -1.85
N PHE A 29 2.73 -6.90 -1.10
CA PHE A 29 3.21 -6.29 0.13
C PHE A 29 2.59 -6.97 1.35
N SER A 30 3.37 -7.07 2.42
CA SER A 30 2.97 -7.59 3.73
C SER A 30 3.52 -6.69 4.84
N GLY A 31 3.37 -7.10 6.09
CA GLY A 31 3.85 -6.38 7.27
C GLY A 31 2.76 -6.21 8.32
N GLN A 32 3.18 -5.96 9.57
CA GLN A 32 2.27 -5.83 10.71
C GLN A 32 1.25 -4.69 10.52
N GLU A 33 1.66 -3.59 9.89
CA GLU A 33 0.82 -2.41 9.70
C GLU A 33 -0.21 -2.58 8.57
N VAL A 34 -0.03 -3.54 7.66
CA VAL A 34 -1.01 -3.84 6.59
C VAL A 34 -2.35 -4.27 7.16
N ALA A 35 -2.34 -5.03 8.26
CA ALA A 35 -3.56 -5.45 8.95
C ALA A 35 -4.37 -4.28 9.55
N GLN A 36 -3.77 -3.09 9.63
CA GLN A 36 -4.42 -1.88 10.13
C GLN A 36 -4.89 -0.94 9.01
N MET A 37 -4.72 -1.33 7.75
CA MET A 37 -5.28 -0.58 6.62
C MET A 37 -6.79 -0.71 6.61
N LYS A 38 -7.47 0.39 6.29
CA LYS A 38 -8.90 0.38 6.01
C LYS A 38 -9.14 -0.23 4.64
N CYS A 39 -10.18 -1.04 4.52
CA CYS A 39 -10.62 -1.67 3.28
C CYS A 39 -12.11 -1.38 3.08
N ASP A 40 -12.46 -0.10 2.97
CA ASP A 40 -13.84 0.39 3.08
C ASP A 40 -14.57 0.36 1.73
N SER A 41 -13.86 0.17 0.61
CA SER A 41 -14.44 0.17 -0.75
C SER A 41 -13.64 -0.67 -1.75
N PRO A 42 -14.29 -1.17 -2.82
CA PRO A 42 -13.58 -1.76 -3.96
C PRO A 42 -12.60 -0.76 -4.60
N ASP A 43 -11.53 -1.29 -5.21
CA ASP A 43 -10.49 -0.50 -5.89
C ASP A 43 -9.80 0.58 -5.04
N GLN A 44 -9.84 0.42 -3.71
CA GLN A 44 -9.10 1.27 -2.80
C GLN A 44 -7.59 1.13 -3.04
N ARG A 45 -6.90 2.26 -3.18
CA ARG A 45 -5.47 2.34 -3.48
C ARG A 45 -4.72 3.07 -2.38
N ILE A 46 -3.46 2.70 -2.18
CA ILE A 46 -2.52 3.43 -1.34
C ILE A 46 -1.58 4.28 -2.19
N LYS A 47 -0.98 5.31 -1.59
CA LYS A 47 0.12 6.08 -2.20
C LYS A 47 1.44 5.53 -1.67
N MET A 48 2.38 5.23 -2.57
CA MET A 48 3.72 4.80 -2.18
C MET A 48 4.61 6.02 -1.99
N LEU A 49 5.27 6.08 -0.84
CA LEU A 49 6.29 7.08 -0.51
C LEU A 49 7.63 6.37 -0.53
N PHE A 50 8.56 6.88 -1.33
CA PHE A 50 9.93 6.37 -1.40
C PHE A 50 10.84 7.37 -0.69
N PRO A 51 11.87 6.90 0.04
CA PRO A 51 12.90 7.78 0.53
C PRO A 51 13.61 8.47 -0.63
N VAL A 52 14.08 9.69 -0.39
CA VAL A 52 15.00 10.43 -1.27
C VAL A 52 16.43 9.94 -1.12
#